data_AF-A0AAV1IV25-F1
#
_entry.id   AF-A0AAV1IV25-F1
#
_cell.length_a   1.000
_cell.length_b   1.000
_cell.length_c   1.000
_cell.angle_alpha   90.00
_cell.angle_beta   90.00
_cell.angle_gamma   90.00
#
_symmetry.space_group_name_H-M   'P 1'
#
loop_
_entity.id
_entity.type
_entity.pdbx_description
1 polymer ?
#
loop_
_entity_poly.entity_id
_entity_poly.type
_entity_poly.pdbx_seq_one_letter_code
_entity_poly.pdbx_strand_id
1 'polypeptide(L)'
;MKLRVLGTALAAMLGCVSVNTANATALPAKYWAGVKVLRNAEKGNTADDIFKFCQKENIPLHPVEPYFTGKNDFCVFAYTADQTDKAIRKTGYSTQDTMASLSKNWLQFEVYRSEGMGELLQPLYMLALVPEGQQFLIRKGMLRKSDVTGFNNTMELERSMKQKQAPKQPTAECISSEIQKALSEQPYIDRGVAEMAAKMKCSN
;
A
#
# COMPACT_ATOMS: atom_id res chain seq x y z
N MET A 1 21.41 62.41 -28.81
CA MET A 1 21.88 61.14 -28.20
C MET A 1 20.83 60.08 -28.52
N LYS A 2 21.11 59.17 -29.49
CA LYS A 2 21.39 57.72 -29.28
C LYS A 2 20.13 56.96 -28.80
N LEU A 3 19.48 55.98 -29.46
CA LEU A 3 19.67 55.06 -30.61
C LEU A 3 18.25 54.82 -31.22
N ARG A 4 18.01 54.94 -32.54
CA ARG A 4 17.94 53.86 -33.57
C ARG A 4 17.38 52.50 -33.06
N VAL A 5 16.16 52.07 -33.37
CA VAL A 5 15.52 51.68 -34.66
C VAL A 5 15.38 50.15 -34.76
N LEU A 6 14.11 49.73 -34.97
CA LEU A 6 13.61 48.52 -35.64
C LEU A 6 13.82 47.14 -35.00
N GLY A 7 12.71 46.39 -34.96
CA GLY A 7 12.70 44.95 -34.73
C GLY A 7 11.29 44.37 -34.58
N THR A 8 10.40 44.65 -35.53
CA THR A 8 9.12 43.94 -35.66
C THR A 8 9.33 42.44 -35.87
N ALA A 9 8.42 41.66 -35.29
CA ALA A 9 8.03 40.31 -35.68
C ALA A 9 9.02 39.17 -35.45
N LEU A 10 8.77 38.40 -34.38
CA LEU A 10 8.78 36.94 -34.43
C LEU A 10 7.80 36.35 -33.40
N ALA A 11 6.52 36.73 -33.50
CA ALA A 11 5.42 36.09 -32.79
C ALA A 11 4.57 35.29 -33.78
N ALA A 12 5.21 34.40 -34.53
CA ALA A 12 4.56 33.31 -35.24
C ALA A 12 5.65 32.36 -35.74
N MET A 13 5.45 31.06 -35.51
CA MET A 13 6.16 29.93 -36.11
C MET A 13 7.47 29.49 -35.44
N LEU A 14 7.31 28.79 -34.31
CA LEU A 14 7.85 27.46 -33.99
C LEU A 14 7.02 26.97 -32.79
N GLY A 15 5.80 26.48 -33.00
CA GLY A 15 5.59 25.08 -33.33
C GLY A 15 5.22 24.31 -32.05
N CYS A 16 3.92 24.26 -31.74
CA CYS A 16 3.28 23.28 -30.88
C CYS A 16 4.01 22.90 -29.57
N VAL A 17 4.24 23.85 -28.68
CA VAL A 17 4.27 23.51 -27.25
C VAL A 17 2.95 23.96 -26.66
N SER A 18 1.87 23.22 -26.98
CA SER A 18 0.78 23.12 -26.02
C SER A 18 1.41 22.51 -24.78
N VAL A 19 1.89 23.36 -23.89
CA VAL A 19 2.17 23.03 -22.50
C VAL A 19 0.80 22.71 -21.92
N ASN A 20 0.26 21.54 -22.24
CA ASN A 20 -0.63 20.84 -21.35
C ASN A 20 0.24 20.42 -20.17
N THR A 21 0.70 21.38 -19.36
CA THR A 21 0.80 21.15 -17.92
C THR A 21 -0.64 21.04 -17.42
N ALA A 22 -1.34 20.00 -17.88
CA ALA A 22 -2.36 19.41 -17.05
C ALA A 22 -1.59 19.01 -15.80
N ASN A 23 -1.79 19.75 -14.70
CA ASN A 23 -1.34 19.32 -13.39
C ASN A 23 -1.91 17.91 -13.23
N ALA A 24 -1.08 16.90 -13.40
CA ALA A 24 -1.52 15.51 -13.40
C ALA A 24 -2.12 15.26 -12.02
N THR A 25 -3.42 14.96 -11.97
CA THR A 25 -4.13 14.75 -10.71
C THR A 25 -4.06 13.30 -10.28
N ALA A 26 -4.43 13.01 -9.04
CA ALA A 26 -4.59 11.64 -8.57
C ALA A 26 -5.52 10.86 -9.51
N LEU A 27 -5.18 9.58 -9.74
CA LEU A 27 -6.08 8.64 -10.40
C LEU A 27 -7.37 8.56 -9.57
N PRO A 28 -8.55 8.91 -10.10
CA PRO A 28 -9.77 8.86 -9.31
C PRO A 28 -10.13 7.41 -8.96
N ALA A 29 -10.66 7.19 -7.76
CA ALA A 29 -11.23 5.91 -7.35
C ALA A 29 -12.54 5.65 -8.10
N LYS A 30 -12.40 5.24 -9.37
CA LYS A 30 -13.49 4.93 -10.29
C LYS A 30 -13.07 3.79 -11.21
N TYR A 31 -13.95 2.80 -11.35
CA TYR A 31 -13.72 1.65 -12.22
C TYR A 31 -13.19 2.01 -13.62
N TRP A 32 -13.83 2.99 -14.29
CA TRP A 32 -13.44 3.40 -15.65
C TRP A 32 -12.01 3.98 -15.72
N ALA A 33 -11.53 4.62 -14.66
CA ALA A 33 -10.18 5.16 -14.61
C ALA A 33 -9.18 4.02 -14.48
N GLY A 34 -9.47 3.01 -13.65
CA GLY A 34 -8.70 1.76 -13.59
C GLY A 34 -8.63 1.04 -14.93
N VAL A 35 -9.75 0.90 -15.64
CA VAL A 35 -9.80 0.32 -17.00
C VAL A 35 -8.92 1.10 -17.97
N LYS A 36 -8.91 2.44 -17.90
CA LYS A 36 -8.05 3.28 -18.74
C LYS A 36 -6.57 2.98 -18.49
N VAL A 37 -6.17 2.78 -17.24
CA VAL A 37 -4.79 2.41 -16.87
C VAL A 37 -4.44 1.02 -17.41
N LEU A 38 -5.30 0.02 -17.19
CA LEU A 38 -5.08 -1.35 -17.66
C LEU A 38 -4.92 -1.44 -19.18
N ARG A 39 -5.67 -0.63 -19.94
CA ARG A 39 -5.52 -0.54 -21.42
C ARG A 39 -4.15 0.00 -21.86
N ASN A 40 -3.46 0.75 -21.00
CA ASN A 40 -2.15 1.33 -21.25
C ASN A 40 -0.99 0.54 -20.61
N ALA A 41 -1.31 -0.55 -19.88
CA ALA A 41 -0.32 -1.44 -19.33
C ALA A 41 0.40 -2.22 -20.45
N GLU A 42 1.70 -2.44 -20.27
CA GLU A 42 2.48 -3.25 -21.21
C GLU A 42 2.00 -4.71 -21.17
N LYS A 43 1.90 -5.34 -22.35
CA LYS A 43 1.44 -6.72 -22.48
C LYS A 43 2.62 -7.67 -22.30
N GLY A 44 2.68 -8.30 -21.13
CA GLY A 44 3.57 -9.42 -20.85
C GLY A 44 5.00 -8.98 -20.54
N ASN A 45 5.61 -9.62 -19.55
CA ASN A 45 7.00 -9.45 -19.16
C ASN A 45 7.58 -10.82 -18.85
N THR A 46 8.81 -11.07 -19.26
CA THR A 46 9.49 -12.33 -18.95
C THR A 46 10.06 -12.29 -17.53
N ALA A 47 10.32 -13.46 -16.93
CA ALA A 47 11.03 -13.52 -15.66
C ALA A 47 12.39 -12.79 -15.74
N ASP A 48 13.08 -12.91 -16.88
CA ASP A 48 14.35 -12.23 -17.15
C ASP A 48 14.23 -10.70 -17.08
N ASP A 49 13.13 -10.11 -17.56
CA ASP A 49 12.92 -8.66 -17.52
C ASP A 49 12.80 -8.16 -16.08
N ILE A 50 12.11 -8.93 -15.23
CA ILE A 50 11.96 -8.65 -13.81
C ILE A 50 13.33 -8.71 -13.11
N PHE A 51 14.10 -9.78 -13.33
CA PHE A 51 15.42 -9.93 -12.72
C PHE A 51 16.40 -8.83 -13.16
N LYS A 52 16.46 -8.52 -14.46
CA LYS A 52 17.31 -7.44 -14.99
C LYS A 52 16.94 -6.10 -14.38
N PHE A 53 15.64 -5.81 -14.23
CA PHE A 53 15.18 -4.61 -13.56
C PHE A 53 15.65 -4.56 -12.11
N CYS A 54 15.47 -5.64 -11.34
CA CYS A 54 15.82 -5.66 -9.93
C CYS A 54 17.33 -5.52 -9.70
N GLN A 55 18.15 -6.12 -10.56
CA GLN A 55 19.61 -5.90 -10.54
C GLN A 55 19.96 -4.44 -10.83
N LYS A 56 19.36 -3.86 -11.89
CA LYS A 56 19.58 -2.45 -12.27
C LYS A 56 19.16 -1.47 -11.17
N GLU A 57 18.05 -1.75 -10.50
CA GLU A 57 17.47 -0.90 -9.46
C GLU A 57 18.02 -1.21 -8.05
N ASN A 58 19.00 -2.11 -7.96
CA ASN A 58 19.62 -2.57 -6.71
C ASN A 58 18.58 -3.00 -5.67
N ILE A 59 17.62 -3.82 -6.09
CA ILE A 59 16.52 -4.29 -5.28
C ILE A 59 16.93 -5.59 -4.58
N PRO A 60 16.68 -5.73 -3.26
CA PRO A 60 17.02 -6.95 -2.54
C PRO A 60 16.28 -8.17 -3.12
N LEU A 61 17.00 -9.28 -3.25
CA LEU A 61 16.47 -10.61 -3.60
C LEU A 61 16.39 -11.49 -2.35
N HIS A 62 15.86 -10.92 -1.28
CA HIS A 62 15.57 -11.60 -0.02
C HIS A 62 14.18 -11.18 0.48
N PRO A 63 13.58 -11.96 1.40
CA PRO A 63 12.32 -11.59 2.02
C PRO A 63 12.39 -10.22 2.70
N VAL A 64 11.30 -9.47 2.65
CA VAL A 64 11.10 -8.18 3.34
C VAL A 64 9.82 -8.30 4.16
N GLU A 65 9.99 -8.52 5.46
CA GLU A 65 8.88 -8.71 6.39
C GLU A 65 8.03 -7.44 6.54
N PRO A 66 6.73 -7.56 6.87
CA PRO A 66 5.98 -8.81 7.07
C PRO A 66 5.28 -9.34 5.82
N TYR A 67 5.37 -8.64 4.68
CA TYR A 67 4.49 -8.89 3.52
C TYR A 67 5.15 -9.60 2.35
N PHE A 68 6.48 -9.59 2.25
CA PHE A 68 7.22 -10.16 1.12
C PHE A 68 8.05 -11.35 1.62
N THR A 69 7.43 -12.52 1.69
CA THR A 69 8.03 -13.70 2.35
C THR A 69 8.84 -14.58 1.39
N GLY A 70 8.54 -14.53 0.09
CA GLY A 70 9.32 -15.17 -0.95
C GLY A 70 10.59 -14.39 -1.30
N LYS A 71 11.61 -15.12 -1.77
CA LYS A 71 12.94 -14.55 -2.10
C LYS A 71 12.89 -13.41 -3.11
N ASN A 72 11.93 -13.43 -4.04
CA ASN A 72 11.82 -12.46 -5.12
C ASN A 72 10.53 -11.62 -5.06
N ASP A 73 9.72 -11.77 -4.01
CA ASP A 73 8.39 -11.15 -3.95
C ASP A 73 8.49 -9.63 -4.01
N PHE A 74 9.38 -9.05 -3.21
CA PHE A 74 9.63 -7.62 -3.21
C PHE A 74 10.06 -7.11 -4.60
N CYS A 75 10.91 -7.87 -5.30
CA CYS A 75 11.37 -7.56 -6.65
C CYS A 75 10.22 -7.56 -7.67
N VAL A 76 9.35 -8.58 -7.63
CA VAL A 76 8.15 -8.65 -8.49
C VAL A 76 7.22 -7.47 -8.23
N PHE A 77 7.02 -7.11 -6.96
CA PHE A 77 6.18 -5.98 -6.58
C PHE A 77 6.76 -4.64 -7.05
N ALA A 78 8.06 -4.41 -6.84
CA ALA A 78 8.73 -3.18 -7.28
C ALA A 78 8.72 -3.02 -8.80
N TYR A 79 8.92 -4.12 -9.54
CA TYR A 79 8.78 -4.14 -10.98
C TYR A 79 7.36 -3.79 -11.42
N THR A 80 6.37 -4.44 -10.81
CA THR A 80 4.95 -4.22 -11.13
C THR A 80 4.54 -2.79 -10.81
N ALA A 81 5.03 -2.21 -9.71
CA ALA A 81 4.81 -0.81 -9.36
C ALA A 81 5.38 0.17 -10.40
N ASP A 82 6.59 -0.08 -10.91
CA ASP A 82 7.19 0.73 -11.99
C ASP A 82 6.36 0.66 -13.29
N GLN A 83 5.82 -0.52 -13.62
CA GLN A 83 4.94 -0.68 -14.78
C GLN A 83 3.57 -0.03 -14.58
N THR A 84 2.97 -0.18 -13.40
CA THR A 84 1.73 0.51 -13.02
C THR A 84 1.90 2.02 -13.10
N ASP A 85 3.00 2.56 -12.59
CA ASP A 85 3.28 4.00 -12.66
C ASP A 85 3.36 4.51 -14.11
N LYS A 86 4.08 3.80 -14.99
CA LYS A 86 4.11 4.14 -16.42
C LYS A 86 2.71 4.13 -17.03
N ALA A 87 1.90 3.12 -16.70
CA ALA A 87 0.54 3.01 -17.21
C ALA A 87 -0.35 4.15 -16.70
N ILE A 88 -0.28 4.50 -15.41
CA ILE A 88 -0.99 5.64 -14.81
C ILE A 88 -0.60 6.94 -15.53
N ARG A 89 0.70 7.20 -15.68
CA ARG A 89 1.20 8.41 -16.33
C ARG A 89 0.77 8.52 -17.79
N LYS A 90 0.74 7.40 -18.55
CA LYS A 90 0.21 7.37 -19.93
C LYS A 90 -1.25 7.80 -20.02
N THR A 91 -2.04 7.66 -18.95
CA THR A 91 -3.44 8.09 -18.91
C THR A 91 -3.65 9.56 -18.55
N GLY A 92 -2.59 10.28 -18.18
CA GLY A 92 -2.60 11.68 -17.75
C GLY A 92 -2.76 11.89 -16.23
N TYR A 93 -2.74 10.82 -15.43
CA TYR A 93 -2.80 10.89 -13.97
C TYR A 93 -1.40 10.82 -13.34
N SER A 94 -1.34 11.18 -12.06
CA SER A 94 -0.14 11.20 -11.24
C SER A 94 -0.17 10.06 -10.23
N THR A 95 0.77 9.12 -10.34
CA THR A 95 0.98 8.08 -9.33
C THR A 95 1.31 8.69 -7.99
N GLN A 96 2.11 9.75 -7.95
CA GLN A 96 2.49 10.44 -6.73
C GLN A 96 1.28 11.02 -6.00
N ASP A 97 0.34 11.65 -6.71
CA ASP A 97 -0.90 12.18 -6.12
C ASP A 97 -1.91 11.08 -5.76
N THR A 98 -1.87 9.96 -6.48
CA THR A 98 -2.63 8.76 -6.12
C THR A 98 -2.13 8.20 -4.79
N MET A 99 -0.81 8.08 -4.61
CA MET A 99 -0.20 7.65 -3.35
C MET A 99 -0.47 8.64 -2.21
N ALA A 100 -0.43 9.94 -2.48
CA ALA A 100 -0.82 10.96 -1.51
C ALA A 100 -2.31 10.87 -1.11
N SER A 101 -3.18 10.38 -2.01
CA SER A 101 -4.57 10.12 -1.68
C SER A 101 -4.70 8.86 -0.82
N LEU A 102 -3.99 7.78 -1.17
CA LEU A 102 -3.96 6.53 -0.42
C LEU A 102 -3.40 6.68 0.99
N SER A 103 -2.46 7.61 1.21
CA SER A 103 -1.84 7.84 2.52
C SER A 103 -2.76 8.52 3.53
N LYS A 104 -3.86 9.15 3.12
CA LYS A 104 -4.71 9.97 4.02
C LYS A 104 -5.33 9.16 5.16
N ASN A 105 -5.69 7.92 4.92
CA ASN A 105 -6.12 6.95 5.93
C ASN A 105 -6.21 5.54 5.34
N TRP A 106 -6.22 4.53 6.21
CA TRP A 106 -6.24 3.12 5.83
C TRP A 106 -7.44 2.73 4.95
N LEU A 107 -8.59 3.38 5.10
CA LEU A 107 -9.80 3.10 4.30
C LEU A 107 -9.68 3.54 2.83
N GLN A 108 -8.72 4.40 2.49
CA GLN A 108 -8.59 4.89 1.12
C GLN A 108 -8.31 3.74 0.16
N PHE A 109 -7.44 2.79 0.53
CA PHE A 109 -7.18 1.62 -0.32
C PHE A 109 -8.46 0.79 -0.53
N GLU A 110 -9.30 0.66 0.49
CA GLU A 110 -10.59 -0.03 0.40
C GLU A 110 -11.57 0.67 -0.55
N VAL A 111 -11.56 2.00 -0.60
CA VAL A 111 -12.34 2.77 -1.58
C VAL A 111 -11.92 2.41 -3.00
N TYR A 112 -10.62 2.42 -3.31
CA TYR A 112 -10.13 1.99 -4.63
C TYR A 112 -10.44 0.52 -4.92
N ARG A 113 -10.30 -0.36 -3.92
CA ARG A 113 -10.60 -1.79 -4.05
C ARG A 113 -12.07 -2.03 -4.39
N SER A 114 -12.99 -1.30 -3.76
CA SER A 114 -14.43 -1.38 -4.03
C SER A 114 -14.80 -0.95 -5.47
N GLU A 115 -13.99 -0.08 -6.07
CA GLU A 115 -14.11 0.36 -7.46
C GLU A 115 -13.35 -0.56 -8.45
N GLY A 116 -12.90 -1.73 -8.01
CA GLY A 116 -12.22 -2.73 -8.84
C GLY A 116 -10.75 -2.42 -9.14
N MET A 117 -10.13 -1.50 -8.39
CA MET A 117 -8.75 -1.05 -8.62
C MET A 117 -7.75 -1.62 -7.62
N GLY A 118 -8.19 -2.57 -6.79
CA GLY A 118 -7.36 -3.18 -5.74
C GLY A 118 -6.09 -3.80 -6.30
N GLU A 119 -6.21 -4.76 -7.22
CA GLU A 119 -5.06 -5.45 -7.82
C GLU A 119 -4.13 -4.48 -8.57
N LEU A 120 -4.69 -3.48 -9.24
CA LEU A 120 -3.92 -2.46 -9.96
C LEU A 120 -3.00 -1.68 -9.02
N LEU A 121 -3.51 -1.26 -7.87
CA LEU A 121 -2.81 -0.39 -6.93
C LEU A 121 -2.09 -1.15 -5.81
N GLN A 122 -2.40 -2.43 -5.62
CA GLN A 122 -1.81 -3.28 -4.58
C GLN A 122 -0.27 -3.28 -4.58
N PRO A 123 0.43 -3.32 -5.73
CA PRO A 123 1.89 -3.28 -5.73
C PRO A 123 2.45 -2.00 -5.12
N LEU A 124 1.88 -0.85 -5.47
CA LEU A 124 2.26 0.45 -4.92
C LEU A 124 1.92 0.55 -3.44
N TYR A 125 0.72 0.10 -3.07
CA TYR A 125 0.24 0.16 -1.69
C TYR A 125 1.08 -0.72 -0.77
N MET A 126 1.30 -2.00 -1.10
CA MET A 126 2.07 -2.93 -0.27
C MET A 126 3.53 -2.49 -0.10
N LEU A 127 4.16 -1.94 -1.14
CA LEU A 127 5.52 -1.38 -1.02
C LEU A 127 5.54 -0.18 -0.05
N ALA A 128 4.50 0.65 -0.03
CA ALA A 128 4.44 1.80 0.87
C ALA A 128 4.24 1.41 2.35
N LEU A 129 3.87 0.16 2.65
CA LEU A 129 3.69 -0.36 4.01
C LEU A 129 5.01 -0.83 4.67
N VAL A 130 6.12 -0.88 3.93
CA VAL A 130 7.43 -1.29 4.47
C VAL A 130 8.53 -0.25 4.17
N PRO A 131 9.54 -0.07 5.04
CA PRO A 131 10.57 0.95 4.85
C PRO A 131 11.34 0.86 3.52
N GLU A 132 11.72 -0.35 3.11
CA GLU A 132 12.46 -0.62 1.88
C GLU A 132 11.65 -0.22 0.64
N GLY A 133 10.35 -0.52 0.66
CA GLY A 133 9.42 -0.16 -0.40
C GLY A 133 9.16 1.33 -0.44
N GLN A 134 9.02 2.01 0.71
CA GLN A 134 8.93 3.47 0.77
C GLN A 134 10.16 4.14 0.15
N GLN A 135 11.38 3.67 0.48
CA GLN A 135 12.61 4.21 -0.10
C GLN A 135 12.65 4.04 -1.63
N PHE A 136 12.27 2.85 -2.12
CA PHE A 136 12.16 2.59 -3.56
C PHE A 136 11.15 3.54 -4.22
N LEU A 137 9.94 3.65 -3.68
CA LEU A 137 8.87 4.49 -4.23
C LEU A 137 9.25 5.97 -4.23
N ILE A 138 9.93 6.46 -3.19
CA ILE A 138 10.43 7.84 -3.12
C ILE A 138 11.50 8.08 -4.18
N ARG A 139 12.47 7.17 -4.32
CA ARG A 139 13.54 7.28 -5.33
C ARG A 139 12.98 7.33 -6.76
N LYS A 140 11.90 6.58 -7.01
CA LYS A 140 11.20 6.55 -8.30
C LYS A 140 10.21 7.70 -8.49
N GLY A 141 10.06 8.58 -7.51
CA GLY A 141 9.15 9.72 -7.56
C GLY A 141 7.67 9.35 -7.41
N MET A 142 7.35 8.10 -7.06
CA MET A 142 5.98 7.61 -6.90
C MET A 142 5.40 7.93 -5.51
N LEU A 143 6.23 8.25 -4.52
CA LEU A 143 5.82 8.59 -3.16
C LEU A 143 6.56 9.83 -2.67
N ARG A 144 5.87 10.75 -1.98
CA ARG A 144 6.51 11.89 -1.31
C ARG A 144 6.96 11.48 0.08
N LYS A 145 8.08 12.06 0.54
CA LYS A 145 8.54 11.88 1.93
C LYS A 145 7.47 12.31 2.94
N SER A 146 6.69 13.35 2.65
CA SER A 146 5.60 13.84 3.50
C SER A 146 4.47 12.81 3.69
N ASP A 147 4.27 11.93 2.72
CA ASP A 147 3.10 11.04 2.67
C ASP A 147 3.39 9.70 3.37
N VAL A 148 4.66 9.42 3.69
CA VAL A 148 5.12 8.21 4.38
C VAL A 148 4.40 8.00 5.73
N THR A 149 4.21 9.08 6.49
CA THR A 149 3.57 9.01 7.82
C THR A 149 2.17 8.41 7.73
N GLY A 150 1.42 8.67 6.66
CA GLY A 150 0.09 8.10 6.47
C GLY A 150 0.08 6.56 6.36
N PHE A 151 1.08 6.00 5.67
CA PHE A 151 1.26 4.56 5.58
C PHE A 151 1.77 3.95 6.88
N ASN A 152 2.70 4.63 7.57
CA ASN A 152 3.17 4.19 8.89
C ASN A 152 2.04 4.12 9.92
N ASN A 153 1.16 5.12 9.94
CA ASN A 153 -0.02 5.13 10.81
C ASN A 153 -0.96 3.94 10.50
N THR A 154 -1.07 3.55 9.22
CA THR A 154 -1.87 2.38 8.82
C THR A 154 -1.25 1.09 9.38
N MET A 155 0.07 0.95 9.31
CA MET A 155 0.79 -0.19 9.90
C MET A 155 0.67 -0.25 11.41
N GLU A 156 0.75 0.89 12.10
CA GLU A 156 0.54 0.96 13.54
C GLU A 156 -0.88 0.55 13.93
N LEU A 157 -1.89 0.99 13.17
CA LEU A 157 -3.26 0.56 13.37
C LEU A 157 -3.41 -0.96 13.19
N GLU A 158 -2.89 -1.53 12.10
CA GLU A 158 -2.95 -2.97 11.86
C GLU A 158 -2.30 -3.76 12.99
N ARG A 159 -1.12 -3.34 13.46
CA ARG A 159 -0.44 -3.96 14.61
C ARG A 159 -1.31 -3.88 15.88
N SER A 160 -1.91 -2.72 16.15
CA SER A 160 -2.77 -2.53 17.32
C SER A 160 -4.02 -3.42 17.27
N MET A 161 -4.59 -3.63 16.08
CA MET A 161 -5.75 -4.51 15.89
C MET A 161 -5.37 -5.98 16.08
N LYS A 162 -4.24 -6.41 15.52
CA LYS A 162 -3.70 -7.77 15.72
C LYS A 162 -3.37 -8.05 17.19
N GLN A 163 -2.82 -7.08 17.92
CA GLN A 163 -2.56 -7.21 19.35
C GLN A 163 -3.86 -7.33 20.17
N LYS A 164 -4.92 -6.60 19.81
CA LYS A 164 -6.23 -6.70 20.46
C LYS A 164 -6.95 -8.03 20.18
N GLN A 165 -6.65 -8.68 19.06
CA GLN A 165 -7.22 -9.97 18.65
C GLN A 165 -6.39 -11.18 19.10
N ALA A 166 -5.20 -10.98 19.67
CA ALA A 166 -4.47 -12.06 20.30
C ALA A 166 -5.30 -12.60 21.48
N PRO A 167 -5.56 -13.92 21.58
CA PRO A 167 -6.30 -14.48 22.71
C PRO A 167 -5.61 -14.02 24.00
N LYS A 168 -6.35 -13.37 24.91
CA LYS A 168 -5.79 -13.11 26.23
C LYS A 168 -5.46 -14.46 26.82
N GLN A 169 -4.19 -14.71 27.18
CA GLN A 169 -3.90 -15.88 27.98
C GLN A 169 -4.70 -15.76 29.27
N PRO A 170 -5.55 -16.75 29.59
CA PRO A 170 -6.39 -16.69 30.78
C PRO A 170 -5.48 -16.63 32.00
N THR A 171 -5.65 -15.60 32.84
CA THR A 171 -4.86 -15.48 34.08
C THR A 171 -5.24 -16.59 35.06
N ALA A 172 -4.28 -17.04 35.86
CA ALA A 172 -4.53 -18.06 36.88
C ALA A 172 -5.65 -17.66 37.85
N GLU A 173 -5.76 -16.36 38.14
CA GLU A 173 -6.83 -15.77 38.96
C GLU A 173 -8.21 -15.92 38.33
N CYS A 174 -8.34 -15.61 37.03
CA CYS A 174 -9.61 -15.79 36.31
C CYS A 174 -10.02 -17.26 36.25
N ILE A 175 -9.08 -18.14 35.93
CA ILE A 175 -9.33 -19.59 35.86
C ILE A 175 -9.80 -20.11 37.22
N SER A 176 -9.09 -19.76 38.30
CA SER A 176 -9.44 -20.20 39.65
C SER A 176 -10.81 -19.68 40.09
N SER A 177 -11.14 -18.43 39.78
CA SER A 177 -12.44 -17.83 40.09
C SER A 177 -13.60 -18.53 39.36
N GLU A 178 -13.45 -18.79 38.05
CA GLU A 178 -14.50 -19.46 37.27
C GLU A 178 -14.67 -20.95 37.65
N ILE A 179 -13.60 -21.64 38.06
CA ILE A 179 -13.70 -23.01 38.60
C ILE A 179 -14.46 -23.01 39.92
N GLN A 180 -14.13 -22.10 40.85
CA GLN A 180 -14.85 -22.00 42.12
C GLN A 180 -16.33 -21.70 41.91
N LYS A 181 -16.63 -20.80 40.97
CA LYS A 181 -18.01 -20.50 40.58
C LYS A 181 -18.73 -21.73 40.03
N ALA A 182 -18.12 -22.45 39.08
CA ALA A 182 -18.71 -23.66 38.49
C ALA A 182 -18.96 -24.76 39.53
N LEU A 183 -18.01 -24.99 40.44
CA LEU A 183 -18.15 -25.98 41.52
C LEU A 183 -19.20 -25.55 42.57
N SER A 184 -19.39 -24.24 42.79
CA SER A 184 -20.43 -23.74 43.70
C SER A 184 -21.84 -23.85 43.11
N GLU A 185 -21.99 -23.62 41.80
CA GLU A 185 -23.26 -23.69 41.09
C GLU A 185 -23.63 -25.14 40.73
N GLN A 186 -22.63 -26.00 40.49
CA GLN A 186 -22.79 -27.41 40.15
C GLN A 186 -21.79 -28.28 40.94
N PRO A 187 -22.12 -28.66 42.19
CA PRO A 187 -21.19 -29.37 43.09
C PRO A 187 -20.67 -30.71 42.58
N TYR A 188 -21.35 -31.30 41.60
CA TYR A 188 -21.04 -32.62 41.03
C TYR A 188 -20.34 -32.54 39.66
N ILE A 189 -20.04 -31.33 39.15
CA ILE A 189 -19.32 -31.19 37.88
C ILE A 189 -17.89 -31.73 38.03
N ASP A 190 -17.42 -32.45 37.02
CA ASP A 190 -16.03 -32.90 36.98
C ASP A 190 -15.08 -31.69 36.95
N ARG A 191 -14.03 -31.75 37.77
CA ARG A 191 -13.08 -30.64 37.92
C ARG A 191 -12.32 -30.35 36.62
N GLY A 192 -12.00 -31.37 35.83
CA GLY A 192 -11.38 -31.19 34.51
C GLY A 192 -12.30 -30.49 33.51
N VAL A 193 -13.61 -30.78 33.57
CA VAL A 193 -14.63 -30.08 32.78
C VAL A 193 -14.77 -28.61 33.20
N ALA A 194 -14.78 -28.33 34.51
CA ALA A 194 -14.80 -26.96 35.04
C ALA A 194 -13.55 -26.16 34.63
N GLU A 195 -12.37 -26.78 34.65
CA GLU A 195 -11.11 -26.18 34.21
C GLU A 195 -11.11 -25.83 32.72
N MET A 196 -11.66 -26.69 31.85
CA MET A 196 -11.78 -26.41 30.43
C MET A 196 -12.75 -25.25 30.15
N ALA A 197 -13.92 -25.25 30.81
CA ALA A 197 -14.90 -24.18 30.67
C ALA A 197 -14.37 -22.82 31.18
N ALA A 198 -13.64 -22.82 32.30
CA ALA A 198 -12.98 -21.64 32.85
C ALA A 198 -11.91 -21.08 31.90
N LYS A 199 -11.06 -21.95 31.32
CA LYS A 199 -10.08 -21.53 30.30
C LYS A 199 -10.75 -20.91 29.09
N MET A 200 -11.85 -21.48 28.59
CA MET A 200 -12.59 -20.91 27.47
C MET A 200 -13.21 -19.55 27.79
N LYS A 201 -13.83 -19.38 28.97
CA LYS A 201 -14.41 -18.09 29.39
C LYS A 201 -13.36 -17.01 29.63
N CYS A 202 -12.23 -17.37 30.22
CA CYS A 202 -11.16 -16.43 30.56
C CYS A 202 -10.24 -16.08 29.39
N SER A 203 -10.42 -16.73 28.22
CA SER A 203 -9.64 -16.46 27.00
C SER A 203 -10.35 -15.51 26.02
N ASN A 204 -11.61 -15.14 26.29
CA ASN A 204 -12.43 -14.20 25.53
C ASN A 204 -12.47 -12.83 26.21
#